data_AF-A0A432I130-F1
#
_entry.id   AF-A0A432I130-F1
#
_cell.length_a   1.000
_cell.length_b   1.000
_cell.length_c   1.000
_cell.angle_alpha   90.00
_cell.angle_beta   90.00
_cell.angle_gamma   90.00
#
_symmetry.space_group_name_H-M   'P 1'
#
loop_
_entity.id
_entity.type
_entity.pdbx_description
1 polymer ?
#
loop_
_entity_poly.entity_id
_entity_poly.type
_entity_poly.pdbx_seq_one_letter_code
_entity_poly.pdbx_strand_id
1 'polypeptide(L)'
;MTNKLPSWARELLARNPEATTPTPEDPMPAWLEAEFARVPLWARIRGTDDIRQHHPYLLIEDVRSQPDLMRHVLELRSELAALAHRLIEQGIRHLVFTGCGSAFNGAQFGSFLCRQWTGWTTESHESLEFTNHWAQGHEPTAVILQSATGASIETLDAARHAADLGVLTVSMTNTQGSVLEELCDEGICFPTGQRCGPDVSVLTTRLVLLYLLALEVGVSTGTLSAHEADALGHAIGQLPDAAAQFLQEEDLNVSQIANALKDQRALMMVGGGPNWFSAREGALKVEEESSLLCKAYRPAEYAHNAIALLSDEVSTVVIAPPGKAYARLHDAVRTARAARSSTLALVVEGDGAIAPDATFVIAVPEPLGEMLMPPLAAIAFQLLGYYLGVERGYDPDTLRTDDLDHARAWLTAFPFGSH
;
A
#
# COMPACT_ATOMS: atom_id res chain seq x y z
N MET A 1 -31.00 -1.18 7.64
CA MET A 1 -29.59 -0.76 7.67
C MET A 1 -29.57 0.73 7.95
N THR A 2 -29.27 1.16 9.17
CA THR A 2 -28.98 2.58 9.41
C THR A 2 -27.65 2.87 8.72
N ASN A 3 -27.71 3.33 7.46
CA ASN A 3 -26.58 3.87 6.72
C ASN A 3 -26.04 5.06 7.52
N LYS A 4 -25.10 4.80 8.44
CA LYS A 4 -24.29 5.88 8.99
C LYS A 4 -23.37 6.30 7.86
N LEU A 5 -23.73 7.38 7.19
CA LEU A 5 -22.80 8.10 6.32
C LEU A 5 -21.49 8.34 7.09
N PRO A 6 -20.32 8.26 6.44
CA PRO A 6 -19.03 8.64 7.03
C PRO A 6 -19.07 10.09 7.50
N SER A 7 -18.18 10.44 8.44
CA SER A 7 -18.14 11.76 9.07
C SER A 7 -18.13 12.89 8.05
N TRP A 8 -17.26 12.79 7.03
CA TRP A 8 -17.13 13.81 5.98
C TRP A 8 -18.44 14.09 5.24
N ALA A 9 -19.18 13.03 4.89
CA ALA A 9 -20.44 13.14 4.16
C ALA A 9 -21.54 13.73 5.05
N ARG A 10 -21.61 13.33 6.33
CA ARG A 10 -22.54 13.92 7.30
C ARG A 10 -22.27 15.41 7.51
N GLU A 11 -21.00 15.78 7.64
CA GLU A 11 -20.61 17.17 7.85
C GLU A 11 -20.93 18.05 6.64
N LEU A 12 -20.69 17.56 5.42
CA LEU A 12 -21.05 18.28 4.19
C LEU A 12 -22.56 18.50 4.07
N LEU A 13 -23.38 17.48 4.35
CA LEU A 13 -24.84 17.61 4.33
C LEU A 13 -25.34 18.53 5.45
N ALA A 14 -24.75 18.46 6.65
CA ALA A 14 -25.12 19.34 7.76
C ALA A 14 -24.81 20.82 7.46
N ARG A 15 -23.73 21.10 6.71
CA ARG A 15 -23.40 22.44 6.22
C ARG A 15 -24.34 22.93 5.11
N ASN A 16 -25.06 22.02 4.44
CA ASN A 16 -25.93 22.31 3.30
C ASN A 16 -27.31 21.63 3.46
N PRO A 17 -28.16 22.06 4.42
CA PRO A 17 -29.40 21.34 4.77
C PRO A 17 -30.45 21.30 3.66
N GLU A 18 -30.43 22.25 2.72
CA GLU A 18 -31.33 22.31 1.56
C GLU A 18 -30.77 21.59 0.33
N ALA A 19 -29.58 20.98 0.43
CA ALA A 19 -28.92 20.35 -0.69
C ALA A 19 -29.58 19.01 -1.06
N THR A 20 -29.71 18.77 -2.37
CA THR A 20 -30.11 17.46 -2.89
C THR A 20 -29.00 16.45 -2.63
N THR A 21 -29.35 15.32 -2.03
CA THR A 21 -28.41 14.21 -1.85
C THR A 21 -27.96 13.69 -3.22
N PRO A 22 -26.65 13.47 -3.44
CA PRO A 22 -26.16 12.91 -4.70
C PRO A 22 -26.78 11.54 -5.00
N THR A 23 -26.93 11.24 -6.28
CA THR A 23 -27.53 9.98 -6.79
C THR A 23 -26.63 9.37 -7.85
N PRO A 24 -26.79 8.09 -8.23
CA PRO A 24 -26.04 7.52 -9.36
C PRO A 24 -26.24 8.29 -10.67
N GLU A 25 -27.43 8.85 -10.89
CA GLU A 25 -27.76 9.64 -12.10
C GLU A 25 -27.20 11.07 -12.05
N ASP A 26 -26.99 11.62 -10.85
CA ASP A 26 -26.35 12.91 -10.60
C ASP A 26 -25.38 12.79 -9.41
N PRO A 27 -24.17 12.24 -9.65
CA PRO A 27 -23.22 11.92 -8.57
C PRO A 27 -22.52 13.17 -8.02
N MET A 28 -22.54 14.28 -8.77
CA MET A 28 -21.97 15.56 -8.36
C MET A 28 -22.91 16.69 -8.77
N PRO A 29 -24.01 16.91 -8.01
CA PRO A 29 -24.91 18.04 -8.20
C PRO A 29 -24.18 19.37 -8.08
N ALA A 30 -24.78 20.45 -8.62
CA ALA A 30 -24.14 21.77 -8.72
C ALA A 30 -23.58 22.32 -7.39
N TRP A 31 -24.20 21.99 -6.26
CA TRP A 31 -23.71 22.42 -4.95
C TRP A 31 -22.42 21.69 -4.53
N LEU A 32 -22.26 20.41 -4.88
CA LEU A 32 -21.01 19.67 -4.67
C LEU A 32 -19.93 20.10 -5.65
N GLU A 33 -20.29 20.34 -6.91
CA GLU A 33 -19.34 20.89 -7.88
C GLU A 33 -18.76 22.24 -7.40
N ALA A 34 -19.61 23.13 -6.88
CA ALA A 34 -19.17 24.39 -6.27
C ALA A 34 -18.35 24.21 -4.98
N GLU A 35 -18.57 23.13 -4.22
CA GLU A 35 -17.76 22.77 -3.06
C GLU A 35 -16.38 22.27 -3.51
N PHE A 36 -16.33 21.32 -4.43
CA PHE A 36 -15.09 20.68 -4.87
C PHE A 36 -14.23 21.56 -5.77
N ALA A 37 -14.82 22.59 -6.40
CA ALA A 37 -14.07 23.65 -7.06
C ALA A 37 -13.23 24.50 -6.08
N ARG A 38 -13.53 24.42 -4.77
CA ARG A 38 -12.82 25.17 -3.72
C ARG A 38 -11.97 24.26 -2.85
N VAL A 39 -12.46 23.06 -2.55
CA VAL A 39 -11.76 22.08 -1.72
C VAL A 39 -11.78 20.71 -2.38
N PRO A 40 -10.63 20.13 -2.75
CA PRO A 40 -10.58 18.82 -3.38
C PRO A 40 -11.35 17.76 -2.59
N LEU A 41 -11.97 16.82 -3.30
CA LEU A 41 -12.79 15.76 -2.70
C LEU A 41 -12.04 15.00 -1.59
N TRP A 42 -10.79 14.61 -1.85
CA TRP A 42 -9.99 13.87 -0.88
C TRP A 42 -9.67 14.67 0.39
N ALA A 43 -9.59 16.00 0.32
CA ALA A 43 -9.44 16.83 1.52
C ALA A 43 -10.69 16.72 2.41
N ARG A 44 -11.89 16.61 1.81
CA ARG A 44 -13.13 16.35 2.55
C ARG A 44 -13.17 14.94 3.12
N ILE A 45 -12.86 13.92 2.33
CA ILE A 45 -12.83 12.52 2.79
C ILE A 45 -11.91 12.36 4.01
N ARG A 46 -10.73 13.00 3.98
CA ARG A 46 -9.76 12.99 5.10
C ARG A 46 -10.08 13.97 6.23
N GLY A 47 -11.11 14.80 6.08
CA GLY A 47 -11.48 15.80 7.08
C GLY A 47 -10.39 16.85 7.35
N THR A 48 -9.56 17.17 6.34
CA THR A 48 -8.51 18.19 6.47
C THR A 48 -8.99 19.53 5.92
N ASP A 49 -8.72 20.59 6.68
CA ASP A 49 -8.86 21.98 6.24
C ASP A 49 -7.51 22.62 5.84
N ASP A 50 -6.39 21.90 6.02
CA ASP A 50 -5.06 22.29 5.50
C ASP A 50 -4.98 21.87 4.04
N ILE A 51 -5.26 22.80 3.12
CA ILE A 51 -5.26 22.57 1.67
C ILE A 51 -4.13 23.40 1.07
N ARG A 52 -3.13 22.71 0.52
CA ARG A 52 -1.92 23.35 0.01
C ARG A 52 -1.99 23.46 -1.50
N GLN A 53 -1.64 24.63 -2.01
CA GLN A 53 -1.63 24.90 -3.46
C GLN A 53 -0.23 24.79 -4.07
N HIS A 54 0.79 24.59 -3.22
CA HIS A 54 2.18 24.56 -3.61
C HIS A 54 2.95 23.61 -2.68
N HIS A 55 3.99 22.98 -3.24
CA HIS A 55 4.97 22.23 -2.47
C HIS A 55 5.55 23.09 -1.30
N PRO A 56 5.72 22.54 -0.08
CA PRO A 56 5.52 21.14 0.29
C PRO A 56 4.05 20.80 0.61
N TYR A 57 3.53 19.71 0.03
CA TYR A 57 2.17 19.21 0.27
C TYR A 57 2.08 18.37 1.56
N LEU A 58 0.89 17.90 1.95
CA LEU A 58 0.70 17.07 3.14
C LEU A 58 1.32 15.67 3.00
N LEU A 59 1.34 15.12 1.78
CA LEU A 59 1.82 13.77 1.51
C LEU A 59 3.26 13.57 1.99
N ILE A 60 4.15 14.55 1.79
CA ILE A 60 5.55 14.43 2.24
C ILE A 60 5.68 14.43 3.77
N GLU A 61 4.77 15.09 4.49
CA GLU A 61 4.72 15.00 5.95
C GLU A 61 4.29 13.61 6.40
N ASP A 62 3.29 13.03 5.73
CA ASP A 62 2.84 11.66 6.00
C ASP A 62 3.97 10.66 5.72
N VAL A 63 4.71 10.81 4.60
CA VAL A 63 5.90 9.99 4.29
C VAL A 63 6.98 10.10 5.37
N ARG A 64 7.30 11.33 5.80
CA ARG A 64 8.34 11.57 6.81
C ARG A 64 7.95 11.10 8.22
N SER A 65 6.66 10.94 8.50
CA SER A 65 6.16 10.46 9.80
C SER A 65 6.27 8.94 9.98
N GLN A 66 6.47 8.20 8.90
CA GLN A 66 6.39 6.74 8.91
C GLN A 66 7.33 6.03 9.89
N PRO A 67 8.59 6.48 10.12
CA PRO A 67 9.42 5.87 11.15
C PRO A 67 8.76 5.85 12.53
N ASP A 68 8.17 6.96 12.98
CA ASP A 68 7.52 7.04 14.28
C ASP A 68 6.23 6.21 14.31
N LEU A 69 5.45 6.22 13.23
CA LEU A 69 4.26 5.38 13.10
C LEU A 69 4.60 3.89 13.12
N MET A 70 5.70 3.48 12.50
CA MET A 70 6.18 2.10 12.57
C MET A 70 6.59 1.72 14.01
N ARG A 71 7.21 2.63 14.78
CA ARG A 71 7.48 2.39 16.21
C ARG A 71 6.20 2.18 17.00
N HIS A 72 5.17 2.99 16.76
CA HIS A 72 3.88 2.83 17.43
C HIS A 72 3.23 1.47 17.11
N VAL A 73 3.29 1.03 15.84
CA VAL A 73 2.77 -0.28 15.43
C VAL A 73 3.49 -1.44 16.13
N LEU A 74 4.80 -1.32 16.40
CA LEU A 74 5.54 -2.35 17.14
C LEU A 74 4.99 -2.55 18.55
N GLU A 75 4.37 -1.52 19.16
CA GLU A 75 3.74 -1.60 20.48
C GLU A 75 2.47 -2.48 20.45
N LEU A 76 1.84 -2.64 19.29
CA LEU A 76 0.64 -3.48 19.09
C LEU A 76 0.97 -4.98 19.08
N ARG A 77 2.25 -5.37 19.19
CA ARG A 77 2.67 -6.78 19.16
C ARG A 77 1.89 -7.68 20.13
N SER A 78 1.57 -7.17 21.32
CA SER A 78 0.80 -7.94 22.32
C SER A 78 -0.65 -8.22 21.86
N GLU A 79 -1.28 -7.29 21.16
CA GLU A 79 -2.62 -7.45 20.59
C GLU A 79 -2.59 -8.46 19.43
N LEU A 80 -1.52 -8.43 18.62
CA LEU A 80 -1.30 -9.37 17.53
C LEU A 80 -1.02 -10.79 18.06
N ALA A 81 -0.30 -10.92 19.17
CA ALA A 81 -0.12 -12.19 19.85
C ALA A 81 -1.46 -12.74 20.38
N ALA A 82 -2.31 -11.88 20.95
CA ALA A 82 -3.64 -12.27 21.38
C ALA A 82 -4.53 -12.70 20.21
N LEU A 83 -4.48 -11.99 19.08
CA LEU A 83 -5.18 -12.38 17.85
C LEU A 83 -4.68 -13.73 17.32
N ALA A 84 -3.35 -13.91 17.23
CA ALA A 84 -2.75 -15.18 16.80
C ALA A 84 -3.21 -16.36 17.69
N HIS A 85 -3.28 -16.14 19.00
CA HIS A 85 -3.80 -17.14 19.94
C HIS A 85 -5.27 -17.49 19.63
N ARG A 86 -6.14 -16.49 19.44
CA ARG A 86 -7.55 -16.72 19.10
C ARG A 86 -7.73 -17.48 17.79
N LEU A 87 -6.94 -17.16 16.76
CA LEU A 87 -6.92 -17.91 15.50
C LEU A 87 -6.60 -19.41 15.74
N ILE A 88 -5.63 -19.68 16.61
CA ILE A 88 -5.20 -21.06 16.92
C ILE A 88 -6.25 -21.80 17.74
N GLU A 89 -6.84 -21.15 18.74
CA GLU A 89 -7.90 -21.71 19.58
C GLU A 89 -9.14 -22.09 18.77
N GLN A 90 -9.48 -21.27 17.76
CA GLN A 90 -10.55 -21.58 16.81
C GLN A 90 -10.17 -22.63 15.77
N GLY A 91 -8.94 -23.17 15.83
CA GLY A 91 -8.48 -24.23 14.95
C GLY A 91 -8.16 -23.77 13.53
N ILE A 92 -8.00 -22.46 13.28
CA ILE A 92 -7.70 -21.89 11.96
C ILE A 92 -6.42 -22.48 11.40
N ARG A 93 -6.44 -22.91 10.14
CA ARG A 93 -5.28 -23.44 9.39
C ARG A 93 -5.15 -22.84 7.98
N HIS A 94 -6.13 -22.02 7.59
CA HIS A 94 -6.17 -21.32 6.33
C HIS A 94 -6.43 -19.83 6.53
N LEU A 95 -5.65 -18.97 5.87
CA LEU A 95 -5.83 -17.52 5.89
C LEU A 95 -6.12 -16.98 4.49
N VAL A 96 -7.22 -16.24 4.37
CA VAL A 96 -7.53 -15.47 3.16
C VAL A 96 -7.28 -14.00 3.45
N PHE A 97 -6.51 -13.32 2.61
CA PHE A 97 -6.28 -11.88 2.72
C PHE A 97 -7.03 -11.13 1.63
N THR A 98 -7.72 -10.06 1.99
CA THR A 98 -8.47 -9.25 1.01
C THR A 98 -8.39 -7.75 1.29
N GLY A 99 -8.57 -6.96 0.24
CA GLY A 99 -8.60 -5.50 0.24
C GLY A 99 -8.67 -4.97 -1.19
N CYS A 100 -8.57 -3.65 -1.35
CA CYS A 100 -8.57 -2.95 -2.64
C CYS A 100 -7.32 -2.05 -2.76
N GLY A 101 -6.79 -1.85 -3.97
CA GLY A 101 -5.64 -0.96 -4.21
C GLY A 101 -4.40 -1.30 -3.38
N SER A 102 -3.80 -0.32 -2.69
CA SER A 102 -2.67 -0.54 -1.76
C SER A 102 -2.97 -1.58 -0.68
N ALA A 103 -4.21 -1.66 -0.20
CA ALA A 103 -4.61 -2.70 0.76
C ALA A 103 -4.58 -4.10 0.12
N PHE A 104 -4.87 -4.23 -1.17
CA PHE A 104 -4.72 -5.52 -1.87
C PHE A 104 -3.26 -5.88 -2.16
N ASN A 105 -2.39 -4.90 -2.41
CA ASN A 105 -0.95 -5.14 -2.48
C ASN A 105 -0.43 -5.66 -1.11
N GLY A 106 -0.89 -5.05 -0.01
CA GLY A 106 -0.65 -5.54 1.36
C GLY A 106 -1.22 -6.95 1.60
N ALA A 107 -2.43 -7.25 1.12
CA ALA A 107 -3.05 -8.57 1.23
C ALA A 107 -2.24 -9.68 0.56
N GLN A 108 -1.74 -9.44 -0.65
CA GLN A 108 -0.90 -10.41 -1.33
C GLN A 108 0.44 -10.60 -0.64
N PHE A 109 1.04 -9.52 -0.12
CA PHE A 109 2.25 -9.62 0.69
C PHE A 109 2.01 -10.45 1.95
N GLY A 110 0.94 -10.16 2.70
CA GLY A 110 0.54 -10.90 3.89
C GLY A 110 0.33 -12.39 3.62
N SER A 111 -0.35 -12.73 2.51
CA SER A 111 -0.49 -14.13 2.08
C SER A 111 0.87 -14.77 1.81
N PHE A 112 1.73 -14.13 1.02
CA PHE A 112 3.06 -14.67 0.70
C PHE A 112 3.92 -14.87 1.94
N LEU A 113 3.90 -13.90 2.86
CA LEU A 113 4.64 -13.92 4.11
C LEU A 113 4.13 -15.02 5.05
N CYS A 114 2.82 -15.04 5.33
CA CYS A 114 2.23 -15.99 6.25
C CYS A 114 2.41 -17.43 5.75
N ARG A 115 2.34 -17.68 4.43
CA ARG A 115 2.61 -18.99 3.86
C ARG A 115 3.99 -19.53 4.25
N GLN A 116 4.98 -18.66 4.34
CA GLN A 116 6.36 -19.03 4.65
C GLN A 116 6.60 -19.17 6.16
N TRP A 117 6.02 -18.29 6.96
CA TRP A 117 6.36 -18.18 8.39
C TRP A 117 5.44 -18.99 9.30
N THR A 118 4.22 -19.30 8.87
CA THR A 118 3.20 -19.93 9.73
C THR A 118 2.98 -21.41 9.45
N GLY A 119 3.40 -21.89 8.27
CA GLY A 119 3.09 -23.23 7.77
C GLY A 119 1.64 -23.41 7.30
N TRP A 120 0.79 -22.39 7.45
CA TRP A 120 -0.61 -22.44 7.06
C TRP A 120 -0.79 -22.27 5.55
N THR A 121 -1.95 -22.73 5.05
CA THR A 121 -2.38 -22.42 3.70
C THR A 121 -2.84 -20.98 3.66
N THR A 122 -2.55 -20.28 2.56
CA THR A 122 -2.93 -18.88 2.42
C THR A 122 -3.33 -18.58 0.99
N GLU A 123 -4.21 -17.61 0.83
CA GLU A 123 -4.52 -17.02 -0.46
C GLU A 123 -4.86 -15.53 -0.30
N SER A 124 -4.87 -14.84 -1.43
CA SER A 124 -5.24 -13.43 -1.47
C SER A 124 -6.17 -13.17 -2.65
N HIS A 125 -7.28 -12.51 -2.39
CA HIS A 125 -8.30 -12.17 -3.39
C HIS A 125 -8.67 -10.70 -3.25
N GLU A 126 -8.75 -9.99 -4.37
CA GLU A 126 -9.25 -8.61 -4.38
C GLU A 126 -10.70 -8.64 -3.88
N SER A 127 -11.15 -7.63 -3.11
CA SER A 127 -12.42 -7.75 -2.37
C SER A 127 -13.66 -7.99 -3.24
N LEU A 128 -13.72 -7.42 -4.45
CA LEU A 128 -14.80 -7.69 -5.39
C LEU A 128 -14.73 -9.13 -5.92
N GLU A 129 -13.53 -9.57 -6.29
CA GLU A 129 -13.30 -10.94 -6.78
C GLU A 129 -13.57 -11.98 -5.68
N PHE A 130 -13.20 -11.69 -4.43
CA PHE A 130 -13.51 -12.53 -3.27
C PHE A 130 -15.03 -12.68 -3.13
N THR A 131 -15.76 -11.57 -3.10
CA THR A 131 -17.22 -11.56 -2.94
C THR A 131 -17.93 -12.35 -4.04
N ASN A 132 -17.43 -12.27 -5.27
CA ASN A 132 -18.12 -12.85 -6.43
C ASN A 132 -17.71 -14.28 -6.78
N HIS A 133 -16.48 -14.68 -6.45
CA HIS A 133 -15.87 -15.89 -7.00
C HIS A 133 -15.18 -16.77 -5.98
N TRP A 134 -14.92 -16.28 -4.78
CA TRP A 134 -14.34 -17.12 -3.74
C TRP A 134 -15.37 -18.13 -3.24
N ALA A 135 -14.90 -19.35 -2.98
CA ALA A 135 -15.70 -20.40 -2.41
C ALA A 135 -14.95 -21.01 -1.24
N GLN A 136 -15.62 -21.14 -0.11
CA GLN A 136 -15.04 -21.71 1.08
C GLN A 136 -14.62 -23.17 0.84
N GLY A 137 -13.37 -23.48 1.18
CA GLY A 137 -12.85 -24.84 1.22
C GLY A 137 -13.27 -25.60 2.48
N HIS A 138 -12.61 -26.74 2.72
CA HIS A 138 -12.86 -27.55 3.93
C HIS A 138 -11.98 -27.15 5.12
N GLU A 139 -10.92 -26.37 4.89
CA GLU A 139 -9.99 -25.97 5.95
C GLU A 139 -10.63 -24.88 6.83
N PRO A 140 -10.46 -24.96 8.17
CA PRO A 140 -10.88 -23.88 9.06
C PRO A 140 -10.17 -22.57 8.67
N THR A 141 -10.97 -21.60 8.25
CA THR A 141 -10.50 -20.40 7.56
C THR A 141 -10.76 -19.15 8.37
N ALA A 142 -9.82 -18.20 8.33
CA ALA A 142 -10.07 -16.81 8.72
C ALA A 142 -9.81 -15.88 7.54
N VAL A 143 -10.64 -14.86 7.38
CA VAL A 143 -10.51 -13.82 6.35
C VAL A 143 -10.00 -12.54 6.99
N ILE A 144 -8.84 -12.08 6.55
CA ILE A 144 -8.20 -10.84 6.97
C ILE A 144 -8.57 -9.73 5.98
N LEU A 145 -9.46 -8.83 6.41
CA LEU A 145 -10.02 -7.73 5.61
C LEU A 145 -9.28 -6.43 5.87
N GLN A 146 -8.66 -5.86 4.84
CA GLN A 146 -7.81 -4.68 4.94
C GLN A 146 -8.48 -3.48 4.26
N SER A 147 -8.70 -2.40 5.02
CA SER A 147 -9.19 -1.13 4.48
C SER A 147 -8.72 0.02 5.37
N ALA A 148 -8.10 1.05 4.79
CA ALA A 148 -7.67 2.23 5.56
C ALA A 148 -8.87 2.94 6.20
N THR A 149 -9.86 3.31 5.39
CA THR A 149 -11.04 4.03 5.89
C THR A 149 -12.01 3.12 6.63
N GLY A 150 -11.94 1.80 6.41
CA GLY A 150 -12.89 0.83 6.95
C GLY A 150 -14.30 1.03 6.41
N ALA A 151 -14.44 1.71 5.27
CA ALA A 151 -15.72 1.95 4.59
C ALA A 151 -15.67 1.75 3.05
N SER A 152 -14.59 1.14 2.52
CA SER A 152 -14.53 0.67 1.13
C SER A 152 -15.66 -0.32 0.86
N ILE A 153 -16.52 -0.03 -0.12
CA ILE A 153 -17.75 -0.81 -0.36
C ILE A 153 -17.44 -2.27 -0.61
N GLU A 154 -16.50 -2.56 -1.51
CA GLU A 154 -16.12 -3.90 -1.92
C GLU A 154 -15.60 -4.71 -0.73
N THR A 155 -14.83 -4.08 0.17
CA THR A 155 -14.32 -4.74 1.39
C THR A 155 -15.43 -4.96 2.42
N LEU A 156 -16.41 -4.04 2.53
CA LEU A 156 -17.59 -4.26 3.39
C LEU A 156 -18.45 -5.41 2.86
N ASP A 157 -18.60 -5.52 1.54
CA ASP A 157 -19.32 -6.63 0.91
C ASP A 157 -18.58 -7.96 1.09
N ALA A 158 -17.25 -7.95 0.98
CA ALA A 158 -16.42 -9.11 1.32
C ALA A 158 -16.57 -9.53 2.80
N ALA A 159 -16.66 -8.57 3.73
CA ALA A 159 -16.89 -8.86 5.16
C ALA A 159 -18.23 -9.56 5.38
N ARG A 160 -19.30 -9.01 4.78
CA ARG A 160 -20.65 -9.60 4.86
C ARG A 160 -20.69 -10.99 4.24
N HIS A 161 -20.06 -11.16 3.09
CA HIS A 161 -19.99 -12.44 2.41
C HIS A 161 -19.26 -13.50 3.27
N ALA A 162 -18.11 -13.15 3.85
CA ALA A 162 -17.37 -14.05 4.74
C ALA A 162 -18.19 -14.43 6.00
N ALA A 163 -18.90 -13.45 6.58
CA ALA A 163 -19.79 -13.68 7.72
C ALA A 163 -20.98 -14.58 7.36
N ASP A 164 -21.60 -14.41 6.18
CA ASP A 164 -22.69 -15.26 5.69
C ASP A 164 -22.24 -16.72 5.48
N LEU A 165 -20.96 -16.94 5.17
CA LEU A 165 -20.34 -18.26 5.09
C LEU A 165 -19.94 -18.82 6.46
N GLY A 166 -20.07 -18.05 7.55
CA GLY A 166 -19.68 -18.46 8.89
C GLY A 166 -18.16 -18.60 9.06
N VAL A 167 -17.39 -17.85 8.27
CA VAL A 167 -15.92 -17.81 8.34
C VAL A 167 -15.50 -16.72 9.32
N LEU A 168 -14.45 -16.96 10.12
CA LEU A 168 -13.95 -15.96 11.06
C LEU A 168 -13.46 -14.73 10.29
N THR A 169 -13.95 -13.55 10.66
CA THR A 169 -13.59 -12.28 10.03
C THR A 169 -12.68 -11.44 10.93
N VAL A 170 -11.59 -10.93 10.35
CA VAL A 170 -10.61 -10.10 11.05
C VAL A 170 -10.38 -8.80 10.28
N SER A 171 -10.68 -7.66 10.88
CA SER A 171 -10.45 -6.34 10.29
C SER A 171 -9.04 -5.82 10.56
N MET A 172 -8.45 -5.12 9.59
CA MET A 172 -7.22 -4.35 9.73
C MET A 172 -7.44 -2.93 9.18
N THR A 173 -7.68 -1.99 10.08
CA THR A 173 -8.20 -0.65 9.77
C THR A 173 -7.30 0.49 10.27
N ASN A 174 -7.41 1.66 9.61
CA ASN A 174 -6.75 2.90 10.05
C ASN A 174 -7.73 3.87 10.74
N THR A 175 -9.01 3.52 10.80
CA THR A 175 -10.09 4.41 11.26
C THR A 175 -10.86 3.74 12.37
N GLN A 176 -10.63 4.18 13.61
CA GLN A 176 -11.27 3.63 14.81
C GLN A 176 -12.80 3.69 14.73
N GLY A 177 -13.45 2.57 15.05
CA GLY A 177 -14.92 2.48 15.04
C GLY A 177 -15.51 2.60 13.63
N SER A 178 -14.73 2.22 12.62
CA SER A 178 -15.19 2.12 11.24
C SER A 178 -16.27 1.04 11.07
N VAL A 179 -17.00 1.10 9.95
CA VAL A 179 -18.05 0.11 9.65
C VAL A 179 -17.45 -1.29 9.53
N LEU A 180 -16.24 -1.42 8.97
CA LEU A 180 -15.56 -2.70 8.87
C LEU A 180 -15.21 -3.30 10.24
N GLU A 181 -14.80 -2.49 11.21
CA GLU A 181 -14.58 -2.95 12.60
C GLU A 181 -15.88 -3.44 13.25
N GLU A 182 -17.00 -2.75 13.02
CA GLU A 182 -18.31 -3.17 13.53
C GLU A 182 -18.83 -4.47 12.89
N LEU A 183 -18.41 -4.77 11.65
CA LEU A 183 -18.85 -5.96 10.91
C LEU A 183 -18.02 -7.22 11.19
N CYS A 184 -16.78 -7.08 11.64
CA CYS A 184 -15.87 -8.21 11.82
C CYS A 184 -15.89 -8.77 13.25
N ASP A 185 -15.59 -10.06 13.40
CA ASP A 185 -15.51 -10.73 14.70
C ASP A 185 -14.31 -10.24 15.53
N GLU A 186 -13.21 -9.96 14.84
CA GLU A 186 -11.94 -9.52 15.40
C GLU A 186 -11.40 -8.32 14.62
N GLY A 187 -10.48 -7.57 15.22
CA GLY A 187 -9.89 -6.43 14.54
C GLY A 187 -8.63 -5.88 15.20
N ILE A 188 -7.80 -5.25 14.37
CA ILE A 188 -6.70 -4.38 14.78
C ILE A 188 -6.88 -3.04 14.08
N CYS A 189 -7.01 -1.99 14.87
CA CYS A 189 -7.04 -0.62 14.39
C CYS A 189 -5.70 0.06 14.70
N PHE A 190 -5.12 0.75 13.71
CA PHE A 190 -3.80 1.37 13.83
C PHE A 190 -3.79 2.77 13.22
N PRO A 191 -4.45 3.77 13.85
CA PRO A 191 -4.60 5.10 13.27
C PRO A 191 -3.26 5.81 13.04
N THR A 192 -3.00 6.22 11.80
CA THR A 192 -1.79 6.96 11.40
C THR A 192 -1.94 8.48 11.45
N GLY A 193 -3.18 8.97 11.51
CA GLY A 193 -3.47 10.41 11.41
C GLY A 193 -3.27 10.98 10.00
N GLN A 194 -3.28 10.12 8.97
CA GLN A 194 -3.18 10.52 7.56
C GLN A 194 -4.19 11.62 7.19
N ARG A 195 -3.69 12.67 6.52
CA ARG A 195 -4.48 13.83 6.06
C ARG A 195 -4.54 13.98 4.54
N CYS A 196 -3.71 13.25 3.81
CA CYS A 196 -3.65 13.25 2.35
C CYS A 196 -4.48 12.12 1.74
N GLY A 197 -4.78 12.22 0.45
CA GLY A 197 -5.56 11.23 -0.30
C GLY A 197 -4.87 9.87 -0.38
N PRO A 198 -3.69 9.75 -1.04
CA PRO A 198 -3.03 8.46 -1.25
C PRO A 198 -2.64 7.78 0.06
N ASP A 199 -2.94 6.48 0.18
CA ASP A 199 -2.50 5.65 1.31
C ASP A 199 -0.98 5.42 1.23
N VAL A 200 -0.21 6.17 2.04
CA VAL A 200 1.25 6.01 2.15
C VAL A 200 1.65 5.46 3.52
N SER A 201 1.42 6.19 4.61
CA SER A 201 1.77 5.74 5.96
C SER A 201 0.95 4.54 6.42
N VAL A 202 -0.29 4.42 5.93
CA VAL A 202 -1.18 3.31 6.26
C VAL A 202 -0.67 2.00 5.70
N LEU A 203 -0.06 2.00 4.51
CA LEU A 203 0.45 0.77 3.94
C LEU A 203 1.68 0.28 4.69
N THR A 204 2.66 1.16 4.94
CA THR A 204 3.92 0.76 5.56
C THR A 204 3.73 0.28 7.00
N THR A 205 2.87 0.95 7.76
CA THR A 205 2.43 0.48 9.09
C THR A 205 1.71 -0.87 9.00
N ARG A 206 0.82 -1.07 8.02
CA ARG A 206 0.18 -2.36 7.79
C ARG A 206 1.16 -3.48 7.45
N LEU A 207 2.21 -3.21 6.66
CA LEU A 207 3.25 -4.20 6.38
C LEU A 207 3.94 -4.64 7.68
N VAL A 208 4.25 -3.71 8.59
CA VAL A 208 4.78 -4.02 9.93
C VAL A 208 3.81 -4.89 10.74
N LEU A 209 2.51 -4.57 10.73
CA LEU A 209 1.49 -5.41 11.37
C LEU A 209 1.44 -6.83 10.79
N LEU A 210 1.53 -6.98 9.47
CA LEU A 210 1.54 -8.28 8.82
C LEU A 210 2.79 -9.09 9.20
N TYR A 211 3.95 -8.45 9.37
CA TYR A 211 5.13 -9.10 9.93
C TYR A 211 4.91 -9.60 11.36
N LEU A 212 4.35 -8.76 12.23
CA LEU A 212 4.07 -9.13 13.61
C LEU A 212 3.04 -10.27 13.69
N LEU A 213 1.96 -10.20 12.91
CA LEU A 213 0.96 -11.27 12.84
C LEU A 213 1.58 -12.60 12.39
N ALA A 214 2.34 -12.57 11.29
CA ALA A 214 3.00 -13.77 10.75
C ALA A 214 4.02 -14.35 11.74
N LEU A 215 4.78 -13.50 12.44
CA LEU A 215 5.72 -13.88 13.47
C LEU A 215 5.02 -14.57 14.64
N GLU A 216 3.97 -13.96 15.20
CA GLU A 216 3.26 -14.48 16.37
C GLU A 216 2.52 -15.78 16.05
N VAL A 217 1.91 -15.89 14.86
CA VAL A 217 1.34 -17.17 14.40
C VAL A 217 2.43 -18.21 14.20
N GLY A 218 3.54 -17.87 13.55
CA GLY A 218 4.66 -18.79 13.29
C GLY A 218 5.33 -19.34 14.55
N VAL A 219 5.47 -18.51 15.58
CA VAL A 219 5.92 -18.91 16.93
C VAL A 219 4.91 -19.86 17.55
N SER A 220 3.63 -19.48 17.52
CA SER A 220 2.57 -20.24 18.19
C SER A 220 2.27 -21.59 17.52
N THR A 221 2.51 -21.72 16.21
CA THR A 221 2.40 -22.99 15.48
C THR A 221 3.67 -23.85 15.58
N GLY A 222 4.78 -23.29 16.10
CA GLY A 222 6.08 -23.95 16.15
C GLY A 222 6.75 -24.08 14.77
N THR A 223 6.28 -23.35 13.76
CA THR A 223 6.92 -23.31 12.43
C THR A 223 8.24 -22.56 12.49
N LEU A 224 8.29 -21.47 13.26
CA LEU A 224 9.52 -20.75 13.55
C LEU A 224 10.14 -21.30 14.83
N SER A 225 11.43 -21.62 14.77
CA SER A 225 12.20 -21.89 15.99
C SER A 225 12.35 -20.62 16.83
N ALA A 226 12.63 -20.77 18.14
CA ALA A 226 12.87 -19.61 19.01
C ALA A 226 13.99 -18.70 18.48
N HIS A 227 15.05 -19.30 17.89
CA HIS A 227 16.15 -18.53 17.31
C HIS A 227 15.73 -17.73 16.08
N GLU A 228 14.95 -18.32 15.17
CA GLU A 228 14.41 -17.62 14.01
C GLU A 228 13.45 -16.52 14.42
N ALA A 229 12.57 -16.79 15.38
CA ALA A 229 11.63 -15.80 15.90
C ALA A 229 12.33 -14.61 16.56
N ASP A 230 13.38 -14.84 17.35
CA ASP A 230 14.18 -13.77 17.96
C ASP A 230 14.91 -12.95 16.90
N ALA A 231 15.51 -13.60 15.91
CA ALA A 231 16.22 -12.92 14.82
C ALA A 231 15.26 -12.07 13.96
N LEU A 232 14.10 -12.62 13.59
CA LEU A 232 13.06 -11.90 12.84
C LEU A 232 12.47 -10.76 13.67
N GLY A 233 12.16 -10.99 14.94
CA GLY A 233 11.65 -9.97 15.84
C GLY A 233 12.62 -8.80 16.01
N HIS A 234 13.93 -9.09 16.14
CA HIS A 234 14.96 -8.06 16.16
C HIS A 234 15.01 -7.26 14.86
N ALA A 235 15.03 -7.94 13.70
CA ALA A 235 15.12 -7.30 12.40
C ALA A 235 13.87 -6.45 12.08
N ILE A 236 12.67 -6.93 12.43
CA ILE A 236 11.41 -6.16 12.32
C ILE A 236 11.49 -4.91 13.21
N GLY A 237 12.04 -5.04 14.43
CA GLY A 237 12.23 -3.94 15.36
C GLY A 237 13.21 -2.85 14.87
N GLN A 238 14.09 -3.17 13.92
CA GLN A 238 15.03 -2.23 13.31
C GLN A 238 14.46 -1.46 12.11
N LEU A 239 13.31 -1.88 11.57
CA LEU A 239 12.69 -1.23 10.40
C LEU A 239 12.43 0.28 10.60
N PRO A 240 11.96 0.77 11.77
CA PRO A 240 11.76 2.20 11.97
C PRO A 240 13.06 3.01 11.89
N ASP A 241 14.15 2.49 12.45
CA ASP A 241 15.45 3.18 12.44
C ASP A 241 16.06 3.17 11.04
N ALA A 242 15.93 2.05 10.31
CA ALA A 242 16.32 1.97 8.91
C ALA A 242 15.50 2.94 8.03
N ALA A 243 14.20 3.09 8.28
CA ALA A 243 13.35 4.05 7.59
C ALA A 243 13.76 5.50 7.88
N ALA A 244 14.08 5.82 9.14
CA ALA A 244 14.55 7.14 9.52
C ALA A 244 15.90 7.48 8.86
N GLN A 245 16.85 6.53 8.86
CA GLN A 245 18.13 6.69 8.18
C GLN A 245 17.93 6.88 6.67
N PHE A 246 17.12 6.03 6.03
CA PHE A 246 16.80 6.14 4.60
C PHE A 246 16.26 7.53 4.24
N LEU A 247 15.26 8.03 4.97
CA LEU A 247 14.70 9.35 4.73
C LEU A 247 15.73 10.47 4.94
N GLN A 248 16.66 10.31 5.87
CA GLN A 248 17.71 11.30 6.11
C GLN A 248 18.74 11.34 4.96
N GLU A 249 19.08 10.18 4.40
CA GLU A 249 20.19 10.04 3.45
C GLU A 249 19.73 10.18 1.99
N GLU A 250 18.55 9.66 1.65
CA GLU A 250 18.11 9.50 0.27
C GLU A 250 17.07 10.52 -0.20
N ASP A 251 16.43 11.30 0.68
CA ASP A 251 15.35 12.24 0.29
C ASP A 251 15.78 13.23 -0.81
N LEU A 252 16.97 13.82 -0.68
CA LEU A 252 17.53 14.71 -1.70
C LEU A 252 17.90 13.98 -2.99
N ASN A 253 18.44 12.76 -2.88
CA ASN A 253 18.81 11.94 -4.05
C ASN A 253 17.56 11.55 -4.85
N VAL A 254 16.52 11.07 -4.17
CA VAL A 254 15.23 10.71 -4.80
C VAL A 254 14.60 11.91 -5.50
N SER A 255 14.65 13.10 -4.89
CA SER A 255 14.19 14.35 -5.53
C SER A 255 14.93 14.65 -6.83
N GLN A 256 16.26 14.50 -6.85
CA GLN A 256 17.07 14.71 -8.05
C GLN A 256 16.77 13.68 -9.15
N ILE A 257 16.60 12.42 -8.76
CA ILE A 257 16.21 11.33 -9.67
C ILE A 257 14.83 11.60 -10.26
N ALA A 258 13.85 12.03 -9.45
CA ALA A 258 12.52 12.38 -9.93
C ALA A 258 12.56 13.50 -11.00
N ASN A 259 13.34 14.55 -10.76
CA ASN A 259 13.55 15.62 -11.75
C ASN A 259 14.19 15.10 -13.06
N ALA A 260 15.10 14.13 -12.99
CA ALA A 260 15.69 13.50 -14.17
C ALA A 260 14.71 12.59 -14.94
N LEU A 261 13.73 12.01 -14.24
CA LEU A 261 12.74 11.09 -14.80
C LEU A 261 11.41 11.75 -15.21
N LYS A 262 11.20 13.04 -14.92
CA LYS A 262 9.90 13.71 -15.10
C LYS A 262 9.35 13.69 -16.52
N ASP A 263 10.23 13.69 -17.52
CA ASP A 263 9.88 13.68 -18.95
C ASP A 263 9.71 12.27 -19.53
N GLN A 264 9.92 11.22 -18.72
CA GLN A 264 9.67 9.84 -19.14
C GLN A 264 8.17 9.64 -19.41
N ARG A 265 7.86 8.81 -20.40
CA ARG A 265 6.47 8.47 -20.75
C ARG A 265 5.90 7.39 -19.85
N ALA A 266 6.74 6.48 -19.37
CA ALA A 266 6.34 5.44 -18.44
C ALA A 266 7.52 4.92 -17.62
N LEU A 267 7.21 4.35 -16.45
CA LEU A 267 8.15 3.56 -15.66
C LEU A 267 7.74 2.07 -15.66
N MET A 268 8.73 1.19 -15.67
CA MET A 268 8.54 -0.26 -15.51
C MET A 268 9.15 -0.70 -14.19
N MET A 269 8.32 -1.09 -13.23
CA MET A 269 8.76 -1.54 -11.90
C MET A 269 9.02 -3.04 -11.92
N VAL A 270 10.23 -3.47 -11.59
CA VAL A 270 10.63 -4.88 -11.64
C VAL A 270 11.01 -5.36 -10.26
N GLY A 271 10.30 -6.37 -9.75
CA GLY A 271 10.53 -6.93 -8.43
C GLY A 271 10.18 -8.41 -8.34
N GLY A 272 11.00 -9.18 -7.62
CA GLY A 272 10.85 -10.63 -7.46
C GLY A 272 10.58 -11.05 -6.02
N GLY A 273 9.96 -12.21 -5.83
CA GLY A 273 9.62 -12.74 -4.51
C GLY A 273 8.72 -11.76 -3.73
N PRO A 274 9.05 -11.41 -2.47
CA PRO A 274 8.29 -10.42 -1.70
C PRO A 274 8.32 -9.02 -2.35
N ASN A 275 9.33 -8.72 -3.16
CA ASN A 275 9.44 -7.42 -3.82
C ASN A 275 8.63 -7.32 -5.11
N TRP A 276 7.93 -8.39 -5.52
CA TRP A 276 6.85 -8.27 -6.50
C TRP A 276 5.74 -7.34 -5.99
N PHE A 277 5.42 -7.40 -4.70
CA PHE A 277 4.41 -6.54 -4.08
C PHE A 277 4.92 -5.11 -3.97
N SER A 278 6.20 -4.92 -3.65
CA SER A 278 6.87 -3.61 -3.69
C SER A 278 6.84 -2.98 -5.09
N ALA A 279 7.05 -3.78 -6.16
CA ALA A 279 6.97 -3.28 -7.54
C ALA A 279 5.55 -2.85 -7.92
N ARG A 280 4.54 -3.64 -7.54
CA ARG A 280 3.13 -3.28 -7.73
C ARG A 280 2.75 -2.01 -6.97
N GLU A 281 3.19 -1.90 -5.73
CA GLU A 281 2.91 -0.72 -4.93
C GLU A 281 3.61 0.51 -5.48
N GLY A 282 4.91 0.42 -5.78
CA GLY A 282 5.63 1.55 -6.36
C GLY A 282 5.03 2.00 -7.69
N ALA A 283 4.50 1.08 -8.49
CA ALA A 283 3.75 1.45 -9.69
C ALA A 283 2.48 2.25 -9.35
N LEU A 284 1.69 1.76 -8.40
CA LEU A 284 0.48 2.43 -7.94
C LEU A 284 0.77 3.84 -7.37
N LYS A 285 1.78 3.98 -6.49
CA LYS A 285 2.16 5.27 -5.90
C LYS A 285 2.62 6.28 -6.94
N VAL A 286 3.47 5.87 -7.88
CA VAL A 286 3.89 6.75 -8.99
C VAL A 286 2.68 7.20 -9.82
N GLU A 287 1.75 6.32 -10.14
CA GLU A 287 0.54 6.68 -10.90
C GLU A 287 -0.36 7.64 -10.14
N GLU A 288 -0.68 7.31 -8.88
CA GLU A 288 -1.55 8.08 -8.00
C GLU A 288 -1.01 9.49 -7.70
N GLU A 289 0.30 9.61 -7.48
CA GLU A 289 0.93 10.84 -6.99
C GLU A 289 1.46 11.73 -8.12
N SER A 290 1.75 11.15 -9.30
CA SER A 290 2.40 11.89 -10.40
C SER A 290 1.72 11.80 -11.76
N SER A 291 0.66 10.99 -11.89
CA SER A 291 0.01 10.72 -13.18
C SER A 291 1.01 10.28 -14.27
N LEU A 292 2.09 9.60 -13.87
CA LEU A 292 3.04 8.96 -14.77
C LEU A 292 2.66 7.49 -14.87
N LEU A 293 2.39 7.03 -16.10
CA LEU A 293 2.04 5.64 -16.36
C LEU A 293 3.11 4.70 -15.81
N CYS A 294 2.69 3.70 -15.05
CA CYS A 294 3.62 2.77 -14.45
C CYS A 294 3.11 1.34 -14.56
N LYS A 295 4.03 0.39 -14.75
CA LYS A 295 3.64 -1.01 -14.81
C LYS A 295 4.63 -1.91 -14.08
N ALA A 296 4.10 -2.74 -13.21
CA ALA A 296 4.87 -3.74 -12.49
C ALA A 296 5.08 -5.02 -13.33
N TYR A 297 6.28 -5.58 -13.23
CA TYR A 297 6.66 -6.86 -13.80
C TYR A 297 7.40 -7.73 -12.80
N ARG A 298 7.17 -9.05 -12.86
CA ARG A 298 8.13 -10.01 -12.30
C ARG A 298 9.35 -10.12 -13.24
N PRO A 299 10.55 -10.48 -12.74
CA PRO A 299 11.76 -10.49 -13.57
C PRO A 299 11.65 -11.36 -14.83
N ALA A 300 11.01 -12.53 -14.73
CA ALA A 300 10.79 -13.39 -15.89
C ALA A 300 9.81 -12.77 -16.90
N GLU A 301 8.68 -12.23 -16.42
CA GLU A 301 7.68 -11.58 -17.28
C GLU A 301 8.25 -10.33 -17.95
N TYR A 302 9.13 -9.58 -17.26
CA TYR A 302 9.86 -8.46 -17.83
C TYR A 302 10.68 -8.91 -19.05
N ALA A 303 11.47 -9.97 -18.91
CA ALA A 303 12.26 -10.51 -20.01
C ALA A 303 11.41 -11.05 -21.18
N HIS A 304 10.22 -11.60 -20.90
CA HIS A 304 9.36 -12.17 -21.94
C HIS A 304 8.44 -11.15 -22.63
N ASN A 305 8.03 -10.09 -21.94
CA ASN A 305 6.99 -9.18 -22.40
C ASN A 305 7.47 -7.73 -22.55
N ALA A 306 8.28 -7.23 -21.61
CA ALA A 306 8.58 -5.80 -21.51
C ALA A 306 9.64 -5.33 -22.51
N ILE A 307 10.49 -6.23 -23.04
CA ILE A 307 11.56 -5.88 -24.00
C ILE A 307 11.03 -5.09 -25.20
N ALA A 308 9.84 -5.43 -25.70
CA ALA A 308 9.22 -4.75 -26.85
C ALA A 308 8.83 -3.28 -26.58
N LEU A 309 8.80 -2.86 -25.31
CA LEU A 309 8.40 -1.53 -24.86
C LEU A 309 9.61 -0.68 -24.43
N LEU A 310 10.82 -1.25 -24.37
CA LEU A 310 12.02 -0.55 -23.93
C LEU A 310 12.46 0.48 -24.97
N SER A 311 12.74 1.69 -24.50
CA SER A 311 13.24 2.82 -25.29
C SER A 311 13.87 3.85 -24.35
N ASP A 312 14.43 4.92 -24.90
CA ASP A 312 14.94 6.07 -24.15
C ASP A 312 13.83 6.92 -23.47
N GLU A 313 12.57 6.73 -23.86
CA GLU A 313 11.40 7.40 -23.29
C GLU A 313 10.73 6.60 -22.16
N VAL A 314 11.21 5.38 -21.88
CA VAL A 314 10.68 4.48 -20.85
C VAL A 314 11.81 4.04 -19.93
N SER A 315 11.64 4.22 -18.64
CA SER A 315 12.67 3.85 -17.65
C SER A 315 12.30 2.59 -16.88
N THR A 316 13.31 1.77 -16.57
CA THR A 316 13.16 0.53 -15.81
C THR A 316 13.65 0.73 -14.39
N VAL A 317 12.74 0.56 -13.42
CA VAL A 317 13.04 0.61 -11.99
C VAL A 317 13.15 -0.82 -11.48
N VAL A 318 14.26 -1.16 -10.81
CA VAL A 318 14.52 -2.53 -10.34
C VAL A 318 14.71 -2.53 -8.83
N ILE A 319 13.95 -3.37 -8.12
CA ILE A 319 14.05 -3.56 -6.66
C ILE A 319 14.89 -4.79 -6.39
N ALA A 320 16.14 -4.60 -6.01
CA ALA A 320 17.15 -5.65 -5.94
C ALA A 320 17.87 -5.74 -4.59
N PRO A 321 17.16 -6.10 -3.51
CA PRO A 321 17.82 -6.56 -2.28
C PRO A 321 18.60 -7.86 -2.53
N PRO A 322 19.59 -8.17 -1.67
CA PRO A 322 20.21 -9.49 -1.61
C PRO A 322 19.14 -10.58 -1.42
N GLY A 323 19.14 -11.59 -2.29
CA GLY A 323 18.11 -12.62 -2.27
C GLY A 323 18.07 -13.51 -3.50
N LYS A 324 17.06 -14.38 -3.56
CA LYS A 324 16.88 -15.40 -4.61
C LYS A 324 16.63 -14.79 -5.99
N ALA A 325 16.01 -13.62 -6.04
CA ALA A 325 15.70 -12.92 -7.28
C ALA A 325 16.85 -12.06 -7.83
N TYR A 326 17.90 -11.80 -7.02
CA TYR A 326 18.93 -10.79 -7.30
C TYR A 326 19.59 -10.96 -8.69
N ALA A 327 20.02 -12.18 -9.03
CA ALA A 327 20.65 -12.43 -10.33
C ALA A 327 19.73 -12.10 -11.52
N ARG A 328 18.43 -12.40 -11.41
CA ARG A 328 17.44 -12.09 -12.46
C ARG A 328 17.09 -10.62 -12.54
N LEU A 329 17.17 -9.92 -11.41
CA LEU A 329 17.00 -8.47 -11.34
C LEU A 329 18.21 -7.76 -11.97
N HIS A 330 19.42 -8.28 -11.79
CA HIS A 330 20.60 -7.80 -12.51
C HIS A 330 20.47 -7.99 -14.02
N ASP A 331 19.98 -9.14 -14.46
CA ASP A 331 19.68 -9.37 -15.88
C ASP A 331 18.69 -8.32 -16.41
N ALA A 332 17.66 -7.95 -15.64
CA ALA A 332 16.71 -6.90 -16.04
C ALA A 332 17.36 -5.53 -16.25
N VAL A 333 18.29 -5.12 -15.36
CA VAL A 333 19.07 -3.88 -15.51
C VAL A 333 19.91 -3.91 -16.80
N ARG A 334 20.59 -5.04 -17.05
CA ARG A 334 21.40 -5.22 -18.27
C ARG A 334 20.56 -5.18 -19.53
N THR A 335 19.39 -5.82 -19.51
CA THR A 335 18.43 -5.81 -20.63
C THR A 335 17.91 -4.40 -20.92
N ALA A 336 17.49 -3.66 -19.89
CA ALA A 336 17.05 -2.26 -20.01
C ALA A 336 18.15 -1.40 -20.66
N ARG A 337 19.37 -1.48 -20.11
CA ARG A 337 20.52 -0.73 -20.61
C ARG A 337 20.87 -1.08 -22.06
N ALA A 338 20.84 -2.36 -22.42
CA ALA A 338 21.08 -2.80 -23.81
C ALA A 338 20.06 -2.20 -24.80
N ALA A 339 18.83 -1.95 -24.34
CA ALA A 339 17.78 -1.30 -25.11
C ALA A 339 17.76 0.24 -25.00
N ARG A 340 18.74 0.84 -24.29
CA ARG A 340 18.82 2.28 -23.99
C ARG A 340 17.68 2.82 -23.11
N SER A 341 16.99 1.95 -22.40
CA SER A 341 16.09 2.34 -21.31
C SER A 341 16.93 2.73 -20.10
N SER A 342 16.68 3.93 -19.56
CA SER A 342 17.34 4.38 -18.34
C SER A 342 16.92 3.50 -17.16
N THR A 343 17.82 3.30 -16.21
CA THR A 343 17.60 2.36 -15.10
C THR A 343 17.71 3.03 -13.75
N LEU A 344 16.76 2.77 -12.86
CA LEU A 344 16.84 3.11 -11.44
C LEU A 344 16.92 1.82 -10.64
N ALA A 345 17.97 1.61 -9.87
CA ALA A 345 18.10 0.45 -8.99
C ALA A 345 17.88 0.86 -7.53
N LEU A 346 16.89 0.23 -6.87
CA LEU A 346 16.75 0.24 -5.42
C LEU A 346 17.50 -0.98 -4.87
N VAL A 347 18.63 -0.71 -4.21
CA VAL A 347 19.57 -1.72 -3.70
C VAL A 347 19.87 -1.46 -2.23
N VAL A 348 20.57 -2.39 -1.60
CA VAL A 348 21.16 -2.16 -0.27
C VAL A 348 22.46 -1.37 -0.37
N GLU A 349 22.82 -0.67 0.70
CA GLU A 349 24.12 -0.01 0.83
C GLU A 349 25.29 -0.96 0.55
N GLY A 350 26.28 -0.49 -0.21
CA GLY A 350 27.45 -1.29 -0.56
C GLY A 350 27.24 -2.31 -1.69
N ASP A 351 26.10 -2.29 -2.38
CA ASP A 351 25.87 -3.12 -3.57
C ASP A 351 26.95 -2.87 -4.64
N GLY A 352 27.79 -3.88 -4.88
CA GLY A 352 28.93 -3.78 -5.79
C GLY A 352 28.69 -4.31 -7.19
N ALA A 353 27.47 -4.76 -7.52
CA ALA A 353 27.21 -5.48 -8.77
C ALA A 353 26.08 -4.88 -9.62
N ILE A 354 24.92 -4.54 -9.04
CA ILE A 354 23.82 -3.91 -9.77
C ILE A 354 23.99 -2.40 -9.79
N ALA A 355 24.36 -1.77 -8.66
CA ALA A 355 24.51 -0.32 -8.57
C ALA A 355 25.46 0.27 -9.64
N PRO A 356 26.65 -0.32 -9.92
CA PRO A 356 27.54 0.20 -10.97
C PRO A 356 26.99 0.06 -12.40
N ASP A 357 26.00 -0.81 -12.61
CA ASP A 357 25.39 -1.05 -13.92
C ASP A 357 24.13 -0.20 -14.15
N ALA A 358 23.60 0.44 -13.10
CA ALA A 358 22.39 1.27 -13.14
C ALA A 358 22.67 2.74 -13.53
N THR A 359 21.66 3.43 -14.06
CA THR A 359 21.75 4.86 -14.40
C THR A 359 21.60 5.72 -13.15
N PHE A 360 20.65 5.35 -12.30
CA PHE A 360 20.35 5.94 -11.00
C PHE A 360 20.32 4.85 -9.94
N VAL A 361 20.66 5.22 -8.71
CA VAL A 361 20.69 4.30 -7.57
C VAL A 361 20.03 4.97 -6.38
N ILE A 362 19.17 4.23 -5.69
CA ILE A 362 18.68 4.53 -4.35
C ILE A 362 19.19 3.40 -3.46
N ALA A 363 19.90 3.74 -2.38
CA ALA A 363 20.43 2.77 -1.44
C ALA A 363 19.55 2.72 -0.18
N VAL A 364 19.22 1.52 0.30
CA VAL A 364 18.59 1.33 1.61
C VAL A 364 19.63 0.81 2.62
N PRO A 365 19.50 1.14 3.91
CA PRO A 365 20.43 0.67 4.93
C PRO A 365 20.52 -0.87 5.03
N GLU A 366 21.74 -1.38 5.25
CA GLU A 366 22.00 -2.77 5.60
C GLU A 366 21.60 -3.08 7.07
N PRO A 367 21.31 -4.34 7.45
CA PRO A 367 21.31 -5.55 6.64
C PRO A 367 19.89 -6.03 6.24
N LEU A 368 19.18 -5.27 5.41
CA LEU A 368 17.83 -5.63 4.95
C LEU A 368 17.85 -6.66 3.82
N GLY A 369 17.49 -7.90 4.14
CA GLY A 369 17.30 -8.96 3.13
C GLY A 369 15.98 -8.84 2.34
N GLU A 370 15.80 -9.71 1.33
CA GLU A 370 14.64 -9.66 0.41
C GLU A 370 13.28 -9.58 1.12
N MET A 371 13.11 -10.32 2.23
CA MET A 371 11.85 -10.42 2.97
C MET A 371 11.50 -9.18 3.78
N LEU A 372 12.46 -8.31 4.11
CA LEU A 372 12.25 -7.11 4.94
C LEU A 372 12.36 -5.81 4.16
N MET A 373 12.74 -5.87 2.88
CA MET A 373 12.77 -4.73 1.96
C MET A 373 11.41 -4.02 1.74
N PRO A 374 10.23 -4.68 1.72
CA PRO A 374 8.98 -4.05 1.28
C PRO A 374 8.60 -2.70 1.92
N PRO A 375 8.71 -2.48 3.25
CA PRO A 375 8.42 -1.18 3.85
C PRO A 375 9.33 -0.06 3.33
N LEU A 376 10.63 -0.31 3.20
CA LEU A 376 11.61 0.68 2.71
C LEU A 376 11.41 0.96 1.22
N ALA A 377 11.11 -0.08 0.43
CA ALA A 377 10.77 0.10 -0.98
C ALA A 377 9.49 0.93 -1.16
N ALA A 378 8.48 0.74 -0.32
CA ALA A 378 7.29 1.58 -0.33
C ALA A 378 7.64 3.05 -0.05
N ILE A 379 8.42 3.34 0.99
CA ILE A 379 8.87 4.72 1.31
C ILE A 379 9.64 5.33 0.13
N ALA A 380 10.57 4.58 -0.47
CA ALA A 380 11.35 5.04 -1.61
C ALA A 380 10.45 5.46 -2.80
N PHE A 381 9.41 4.69 -3.09
CA PHE A 381 8.52 4.97 -4.22
C PHE A 381 7.43 5.99 -3.92
N GLN A 382 7.06 6.18 -2.65
CA GLN A 382 6.24 7.30 -2.21
C GLN A 382 7.01 8.62 -2.32
N LEU A 383 8.30 8.64 -1.98
CA LEU A 383 9.14 9.82 -2.25
C LEU A 383 9.28 10.07 -3.76
N LEU A 384 9.53 9.02 -4.54
CA LEU A 384 9.67 9.13 -5.99
C LEU A 384 8.37 9.65 -6.65
N GLY A 385 7.23 9.08 -6.29
CA GLY A 385 5.92 9.50 -6.78
C GLY A 385 5.61 10.95 -6.40
N TYR A 386 5.82 11.31 -5.13
CA TYR A 386 5.68 12.68 -4.65
C TYR A 386 6.50 13.69 -5.46
N TYR A 387 7.82 13.47 -5.58
CA TYR A 387 8.69 14.40 -6.28
C TYR A 387 8.41 14.43 -7.79
N LEU A 388 8.05 13.30 -8.40
CA LEU A 388 7.60 13.27 -9.80
C LEU A 388 6.32 14.09 -9.99
N GLY A 389 5.38 14.01 -9.06
CA GLY A 389 4.15 14.80 -9.08
C GLY A 389 4.46 16.30 -9.03
N VAL A 390 5.30 16.72 -8.09
CA VAL A 390 5.76 18.11 -7.98
C VAL A 390 6.43 18.59 -9.27
N GLU A 391 7.36 17.81 -9.82
CA GLU A 391 8.09 18.15 -11.04
C GLU A 391 7.22 18.19 -12.31
N ARG A 392 6.12 17.43 -12.31
CA ARG A 392 5.13 17.39 -13.41
C ARG A 392 3.97 18.37 -13.19
N GLY A 393 3.97 19.12 -12.09
CA GLY A 393 2.95 20.13 -11.78
C GLY A 393 1.62 19.55 -11.28
N TYR A 394 1.62 18.36 -10.69
CA TYR A 394 0.46 17.76 -10.04
C TYR A 394 0.49 17.98 -8.52
N ASP A 395 -0.69 18.01 -7.91
CA ASP A 395 -0.87 17.96 -6.46
C ASP A 395 -0.91 16.49 -5.99
N PRO A 396 0.12 16.00 -5.27
CA PRO A 396 0.15 14.63 -4.78
C PRO A 396 -0.86 14.35 -3.64
N ASP A 397 -1.45 15.38 -3.01
CA ASP A 397 -2.38 15.17 -1.90
C ASP A 397 -3.75 14.64 -2.33
N THR A 398 -4.13 14.82 -3.60
CA THR A 398 -5.55 14.85 -3.98
C THR A 398 -6.00 13.67 -4.81
N LEU A 399 -5.10 12.78 -5.23
CA LEU A 399 -5.40 11.72 -6.21
C LEU A 399 -6.10 12.28 -7.46
N ARG A 400 -5.65 13.47 -7.91
CA ARG A 400 -6.23 14.23 -9.03
C ARG A 400 -7.65 14.76 -8.84
N THR A 401 -8.25 14.61 -7.65
CA THR A 401 -9.61 15.12 -7.37
C THR A 401 -9.69 16.62 -7.07
N ASP A 402 -8.58 17.33 -7.23
CA ASP A 402 -8.53 18.78 -7.45
C ASP A 402 -9.05 19.19 -8.84
N ASP A 403 -9.08 18.24 -9.79
CA ASP A 403 -9.79 18.37 -11.06
C ASP A 403 -11.24 17.85 -10.94
N LEU A 404 -12.20 18.66 -11.38
CA LEU A 404 -13.63 18.37 -11.23
C LEU A 404 -14.09 17.15 -12.04
N ASP A 405 -13.48 16.87 -13.19
CA ASP A 405 -13.85 15.70 -13.99
C ASP A 405 -13.39 14.41 -13.29
N HIS A 406 -12.21 14.44 -12.65
CA HIS A 406 -11.71 13.34 -11.83
C HIS A 406 -12.55 13.16 -10.55
N ALA A 407 -12.91 14.25 -9.87
CA ALA A 407 -13.82 14.18 -8.72
C ALA A 407 -15.19 13.60 -9.10
N ARG A 408 -15.75 14.00 -10.26
CA ARG A 408 -17.01 13.45 -10.79
C ARG A 408 -16.88 11.98 -11.13
N ALA A 409 -15.79 11.58 -11.79
CA ALA A 409 -15.53 10.18 -12.11
C ALA A 409 -15.42 9.33 -10.84
N TRP A 410 -14.73 9.84 -9.81
CA TRP A 410 -14.64 9.19 -8.50
C TRP A 410 -16.03 9.00 -7.88
N LEU A 411 -16.85 10.06 -7.80
CA LEU A 411 -18.20 9.98 -7.22
C LEU A 411 -19.18 9.12 -8.04
N THR A 412 -18.89 8.91 -9.32
CA THR A 412 -19.64 7.99 -10.19
C THR A 412 -19.30 6.55 -9.84
N ALA A 413 -18.03 6.24 -9.59
CA ALA A 413 -17.59 4.91 -9.19
C ALA A 413 -17.96 4.61 -7.72
N PHE A 414 -17.85 5.62 -6.86
CA PHE A 414 -18.02 5.53 -5.41
C PHE A 414 -19.10 6.49 -4.95
N PRO A 415 -20.34 6.00 -4.70
CA PRO A 415 -21.46 6.84 -4.33
C PRO A 415 -21.15 7.74 -3.12
N PHE A 416 -21.75 8.93 -3.07
CA PHE A 416 -21.57 9.85 -1.96
C PHE A 416 -21.85 9.18 -0.61
N GLY A 417 -20.89 9.31 0.32
CA GLY A 417 -20.96 8.63 1.61
C GLY A 417 -20.44 7.18 1.60
N SER A 418 -19.73 6.79 0.56
CA SER A 418 -18.75 5.70 0.59
C SER A 418 -17.36 6.22 0.91
N HIS A 419 -16.47 5.30 1.32
CA HIS A 419 -15.10 5.57 1.78
C HIS A 419 -14.97 6.47 3.02
#